data_AF-A0A353R451-F1
#
_entry.id   AF-A0A353R451-F1
#
_cell.length_a   1.000
_cell.length_b   1.000
_cell.length_c   1.000
_cell.angle_alpha   90.00
_cell.angle_beta   90.00
_cell.angle_gamma   90.00
#
_symmetry.space_group_name_H-M   'P 1'
#
loop_
_entity.id
_entity.type
_entity.pdbx_description
1 polymer ?
#
loop_
_entity_poly.entity_id
_entity_poly.type
_entity_poly.pdbx_seq_one_letter_code
_entity_poly.pdbx_strand_id
1 'polypeptide(L)' 'MALVKSKPTSAGRRFAVQVKTPDLHKGGPYEPLVERQSTRGGRNNVGRVTVRHQGGGH' A
#
# COMPACT_ATOMS: atom_id res chain seq x y z
N MET A 1 4.81 9.22 -15.94
CA MET A 1 3.80 8.93 -14.89
C MET A 1 2.47 9.49 -15.36
N ALA A 2 1.46 8.63 -15.54
CA ALA A 2 0.14 9.05 -16.06
C ALA A 2 -0.94 8.83 -15.00
N LEU A 3 -1.81 9.82 -14.81
CA LEU A 3 -3.01 9.70 -13.97
C LEU A 3 -4.15 9.11 -14.80
N VAL A 4 -4.70 7.97 -14.36
CA VAL A 4 -5.78 7.28 -15.05
C VAL A 4 -7.04 7.29 -14.20
N LYS A 5 -8.09 7.92 -14.71
CA LYS A 5 -9.43 7.89 -14.08
C LYS A 5 -10.09 6.54 -14.34
N SER A 6 -10.65 5.92 -13.31
CA SER A 6 -11.34 4.64 -13.43
C SER A 6 -12.69 4.79 -14.13
N LYS A 7 -13.10 3.79 -14.93
CA LYS A 7 -14.47 3.72 -15.45
C LYS A 7 -15.46 3.50 -14.30
N PRO A 8 -16.62 4.18 -14.28
CA PRO A 8 -17.57 4.10 -13.17
C PRO A 8 -18.44 2.84 -13.25
N THR A 9 -17.83 1.65 -13.21
CA THR A 9 -18.54 0.35 -13.25
C THR A 9 -19.18 -0.02 -11.92
N SER A 10 -18.82 0.67 -10.82
CA SER A 10 -19.42 0.54 -9.50
C SER A 10 -19.28 1.85 -8.72
N ALA A 11 -20.08 2.05 -7.67
CA ALA A 11 -20.05 3.28 -6.87
C ALA A 11 -18.66 3.55 -6.27
N GLY A 12 -18.00 2.54 -5.71
CA GLY A 12 -16.66 2.66 -5.11
C GLY A 12 -15.55 2.99 -6.11
N ARG A 13 -15.72 2.70 -7.41
CA ARG A 13 -14.73 3.00 -8.46
C ARG A 13 -14.91 4.38 -9.09
N ARG A 14 -16.06 5.03 -8.92
CA ARG A 14 -16.45 6.24 -9.67
C ARG A 14 -15.46 7.39 -9.56
N PHE A 15 -14.88 7.57 -8.38
CA PHE A 15 -13.93 8.66 -8.09
C PHE A 15 -12.49 8.16 -7.95
N ALA A 16 -12.23 6.87 -8.20
CA ALA A 16 -10.91 6.29 -8.05
C ALA A 16 -10.00 6.75 -9.20
N VAL A 17 -8.88 7.37 -8.82
CA VAL A 17 -7.80 7.77 -9.73
C VAL A 17 -6.57 6.95 -9.36
N GLN A 18 -5.96 6.33 -10.38
CA GLN A 18 -4.76 5.50 -10.20
C GLN A 18 -3.58 6.15 -10.90
N VAL A 19 -2.40 6.01 -10.31
CA VAL A 19 -1.13 6.38 -10.93
C VAL A 19 -0.61 5.15 -11.69
N LYS A 20 -0.37 5.30 -13.00
CA LYS A 20 0.30 4.26 -13.80
C LYS A 20 1.74 4.67 -14.14
N THR A 21 2.66 3.76 -13.85
CA THR A 21 4.10 3.83 -14.10
C THR A 21 4.51 2.63 -14.96
N PRO A 22 4.47 2.76 -16.30
CA PRO A 22 4.70 1.64 -17.22
C PRO A 22 6.13 1.06 -17.14
N ASP A 23 7.09 1.87 -16.70
CA ASP A 23 8.51 1.52 -16.66
C ASP A 23 8.92 0.74 -15.40
N LEU A 24 8.00 0.53 -14.44
CA LEU A 24 8.29 -0.28 -13.25
C LEU A 24 8.47 -1.76 -13.62
N HIS A 25 9.47 -2.39 -13.02
CA HIS A 25 9.71 -3.83 -13.14
C HIS A 25 8.50 -4.63 -12.63
N LYS A 26 8.11 -5.67 -13.39
CA LYS A 26 6.89 -6.47 -13.13
C LYS A 26 7.13 -7.73 -12.30
N GLY A 27 8.38 -8.16 -12.16
CA GLY A 27 8.75 -9.33 -11.35
C GLY A 27 8.97 -8.99 -9.89
N GLY A 28 9.50 -9.95 -9.14
CA GLY A 28 9.91 -9.73 -7.75
C GLY A 28 11.06 -8.72 -7.62
N PRO A 29 11.27 -8.17 -6.41
CA PRO A 29 12.47 -7.42 -6.11
C PRO A 29 13.71 -8.33 -6.13
N TYR A 30 14.89 -7.73 -6.21
CA TYR A 30 16.14 -8.48 -6.13
C TYR A 30 16.34 -9.04 -4.71
N GLU A 31 16.18 -10.36 -4.55
CA GLU A 31 16.07 -11.04 -3.25
C GLU A 31 17.19 -10.74 -2.26
N PRO A 32 18.49 -10.67 -2.66
CA PRO A 32 19.58 -10.41 -1.71
C PRO A 32 19.55 -9.03 -1.06
N LEU A 33 18.74 -8.09 -1.58
CA LEU A 33 18.62 -6.73 -1.05
C LEU A 33 17.29 -6.49 -0.32
N VAL A 34 16.56 -7.55 0.03
CA VAL A 34 15.26 -7.46 0.72
C VAL A 34 15.33 -8.11 2.09
N GLU A 35 14.67 -7.49 3.06
CA GLU A 35 14.46 -8.04 4.41
C GLU A 35 12.97 -8.06 4.78
N ARG A 36 12.64 -8.87 5.79
CA ARG A 36 11.28 -8.94 6.32
C ARG A 36 10.99 -7.72 7.20
N GLN A 37 9.95 -6.97 6.87
CA GLN A 37 9.44 -5.88 7.70
C GLN A 37 8.09 -6.26 8.32
N SER A 38 8.04 -6.45 9.64
CA SER A 38 6.78 -6.67 10.38
C SER A 38 6.11 -5.35 10.76
N THR A 39 4.79 -5.26 10.60
CA THR A 39 4.03 -4.06 11.01
C THR A 39 3.81 -4.02 12.52
N ARG A 40 3.86 -2.81 13.11
CA ARG A 40 3.67 -2.61 14.56
C ARG A 40 2.21 -2.37 14.95
N GLY A 41 1.35 -2.06 13.98
CA GLY A 41 -0.09 -1.80 14.20
C GLY A 41 -0.38 -0.71 15.24
N GLY A 42 0.43 0.36 15.26
CA GLY A 42 0.27 1.48 16.19
C GLY A 42 0.62 1.19 17.67
N ARG A 43 1.19 0.01 17.96
CA ARG A 43 1.56 -0.41 19.32
C ARG A 43 3.03 -0.15 19.64
N ASN A 44 3.31 0.13 20.91
CA ASN A 44 4.68 0.25 21.44
C ASN A 44 5.21 -1.09 22.00
N ASN A 45 6.43 -1.06 22.56
CA ASN A 45 7.09 -2.21 23.18
C ASN A 45 6.38 -2.79 24.42
N VAL A 46 5.43 -2.06 25.03
CA VAL A 46 4.59 -2.53 26.15
C VAL A 46 3.23 -3.04 25.65
N GLY A 47 3.02 -3.10 24.32
CA GLY A 47 1.79 -3.57 23.70
C GLY A 47 0.62 -2.57 23.76
N ARG A 48 0.87 -1.33 24.22
CA ARG A 48 -0.16 -0.28 24.29
C ARG A 48 -0.30 0.41 22.94
N VAL A 49 -1.54 0.72 22.56
CA VAL A 49 -1.81 1.57 21.40
C VAL A 49 -1.35 2.98 21.73
N THR A 50 -0.31 3.44 21.04
CA THR A 50 0.23 4.80 21.19
C THR A 50 -0.15 5.68 19.99
N VAL A 51 -0.38 5.07 18.83
CA VAL A 51 -0.91 5.72 17.63
C VAL A 51 -2.17 5.01 17.17
N ARG A 52 -3.29 5.75 17.08
CA ARG A 52 -4.59 5.21 16.65
C ARG A 52 -4.70 5.15 15.12
N HIS A 53 -5.70 4.41 14.64
CA HIS A 53 -6.00 4.22 13.21
C HIS A 53 -4.85 3.60 12.41
N GLN A 54 -3.98 2.82 13.07
CA GLN A 54 -2.92 2.03 12.42
C GLN A 54 -3.13 0.54 12.70
N GLY A 55 -3.16 -0.28 11.64
CA GLY A 55 -3.36 -1.73 11.72
C GLY A 55 -4.00 -2.29 10.46
N GLY A 56 -3.65 -3.54 10.10
CA GLY A 56 -3.99 -4.12 8.79
C GLY A 56 -3.07 -3.58 7.69
N GLY A 57 -3.54 -3.62 6.44
CA GLY A 57 -2.75 -3.26 5.26
C GLY A 57 -1.87 -4.41 4.75
N HIS A 58 -1.44 -4.30 3.49
CA HIS A 58 -0.56 -5.23 2.78
C HIS A 58 0.60 -4.44 2.16
#